data_AF-A0A116NY05-F1
#
_entry.id   AF-A0A116NY05-F1
#
_cell.length_a   1.000
_cell.length_b   1.000
_cell.length_c   1.000
_cell.angle_alpha   90.00
_cell.angle_beta   90.00
_cell.angle_gamma   90.00
#
_symmetry.space_group_name_H-M   'P 1'
#
loop_
_entity.id
_entity.type
_entity.pdbx_description
1 polymer ?
#
loop_
_entity_poly.entity_id
_entity_poly.type
_entity_poly.pdbx_seq_one_letter_code
_entity_poly.pdbx_strand_id
1 'polypeptide(L)'
;MANKATLDFSGSTKLAEAMAKIPSKSEEVVNRVLLVRGTKEVMQAIIGFMPVSKREKRHAKYSNPLKERMFNLGFDIVAKGGAAKNKGSFGYLVFPNEGRGTHNPIAQAFFERGLASREEIILDYVIDELVRVQQELLTT
;
A
#
# COMPACT_ATOMS: atom_id res chain seq x y z
N MET A 1 -18.51 -32.55 10.56
CA MET A 1 -18.28 -31.55 9.49
C MET A 1 -16.80 -31.22 9.51
N ALA A 2 -16.03 -31.62 8.51
CA ALA A 2 -14.57 -31.43 8.50
C ALA A 2 -14.25 -30.10 7.82
N ASN A 3 -13.67 -29.16 8.57
CA ASN A 3 -13.16 -27.92 8.02
C ASN A 3 -11.76 -28.18 7.47
N LYS A 4 -11.58 -28.02 6.16
CA LYS A 4 -10.28 -28.16 5.48
C LYS A 4 -9.70 -26.78 5.28
N ALA A 5 -8.54 -26.50 5.87
CA ALA A 5 -7.76 -25.31 5.59
C ALA A 5 -6.66 -25.66 4.59
N THR A 6 -6.54 -24.87 3.52
CA THR A 6 -5.48 -24.99 2.51
C THR A 6 -4.72 -23.68 2.41
N LEU A 7 -3.42 -23.75 2.16
CA LEU A 7 -2.59 -22.58 1.88
C LEU A 7 -2.70 -22.24 0.38
N ASP A 8 -2.97 -20.98 0.05
CA ASP A 8 -2.96 -20.47 -1.32
C ASP A 8 -1.64 -19.72 -1.57
N PHE A 9 -0.84 -20.24 -2.51
CA PHE A 9 0.44 -19.65 -2.93
C PHE A 9 0.41 -19.22 -4.40
N SER A 10 -0.74 -19.28 -5.06
CA SER A 10 -0.86 -19.10 -6.50
C SER A 10 -0.29 -17.76 -6.98
N GLY A 11 -0.55 -16.68 -6.24
CA GLY A 11 0.00 -15.35 -6.52
C GLY A 11 1.53 -15.29 -6.44
N SER A 12 2.11 -15.85 -5.37
CA SER A 12 3.57 -15.89 -5.18
C SER A 12 4.26 -16.71 -6.26
N THR A 13 3.68 -17.85 -6.66
CA THR A 13 4.21 -18.68 -7.75
C THR A 13 4.19 -17.93 -9.08
N LYS A 14 3.07 -17.30 -9.44
CA LYS A 14 2.96 -16.51 -10.68
C LYS A 14 3.97 -15.37 -10.72
N LEU A 15 4.16 -14.66 -9.60
CA LEU A 15 5.15 -13.59 -9.51
C LEU A 15 6.57 -14.13 -9.74
N ALA A 16 6.95 -15.20 -9.06
CA ALA A 16 8.27 -15.80 -9.21
C ALA A 16 8.53 -16.26 -10.66
N GLU A 17 7.53 -16.91 -11.29
CA GLU A 17 7.60 -17.32 -12.69
C GLU A 17 7.74 -16.13 -13.64
N ALA A 18 7.00 -15.03 -13.41
CA ALA A 18 7.09 -13.83 -14.24
C ALA A 18 8.46 -13.14 -14.10
N MET A 19 8.99 -13.02 -12.88
CA MET A 19 10.31 -12.46 -12.63
C MET A 19 11.42 -13.30 -13.28
N ALA A 20 11.32 -14.64 -13.21
CA ALA A 20 12.31 -15.55 -13.78
C ALA A 20 12.44 -15.46 -15.30
N LYS A 21 11.42 -14.96 -16.00
CA LYS A 21 11.44 -14.78 -17.46
C LYS A 21 12.22 -13.53 -17.90
N ILE A 22 12.40 -12.56 -17.01
CA ILE A 22 13.17 -11.33 -17.27
C ILE A 22 14.12 -11.00 -16.12
N PRO A 23 15.03 -11.92 -15.73
CA PRO A 23 15.76 -11.84 -14.48
C PRO A 23 16.56 -10.54 -14.32
N SER A 24 17.20 -10.07 -15.39
CA SER A 24 18.01 -8.83 -15.40
C SER A 24 17.20 -7.53 -15.30
N LYS A 25 15.89 -7.57 -15.57
CA LYS A 25 15.00 -6.39 -15.53
C LYS A 25 13.91 -6.47 -14.46
N SER A 26 13.69 -7.67 -13.89
CA SER A 26 12.59 -7.96 -12.98
C SER A 26 12.50 -6.98 -11.80
N GLU A 27 13.61 -6.76 -11.09
CA GLU A 27 13.69 -5.86 -9.95
C GLU A 27 13.35 -4.40 -10.31
N GLU A 28 13.90 -3.89 -11.41
CA GLU A 28 13.63 -2.54 -11.90
C GLU A 28 12.13 -2.36 -12.20
N VAL A 29 11.54 -3.33 -12.90
CA VAL A 29 10.12 -3.32 -13.27
C VAL A 29 9.24 -3.34 -12.03
N VAL A 30 9.51 -4.24 -11.08
CA VAL A 30 8.76 -4.32 -9.81
C VAL A 30 8.83 -2.99 -9.06
N ASN A 31 10.04 -2.47 -8.82
CA ASN A 31 10.23 -1.23 -8.07
C ASN A 31 9.52 -0.03 -8.73
N ARG A 32 9.52 0.04 -10.07
CA ARG A 32 8.79 1.06 -10.82
C ARG A 32 7.28 0.97 -10.62
N VAL A 33 6.71 -0.24 -10.73
CA VAL A 33 5.26 -0.44 -10.56
C VAL A 33 4.83 -0.12 -9.14
N LEU A 34 5.58 -0.59 -8.14
CA LEU A 34 5.32 -0.31 -6.73
C LEU A 34 5.31 1.19 -6.47
N LEU A 35 6.29 1.93 -6.98
CA LEU A 35 6.35 3.38 -6.84
C LEU A 35 5.17 4.08 -7.52
N VAL A 36 4.91 3.80 -8.80
CA VAL A 36 3.96 4.58 -9.61
C VAL A 36 2.50 4.23 -9.31
N ARG A 37 2.20 2.94 -9.14
CA ARG A 37 0.84 2.43 -8.93
C ARG A 37 0.61 2.01 -7.48
N GLY A 38 1.52 1.21 -6.93
CA GLY A 38 1.36 0.62 -5.59
C GLY A 38 1.16 1.66 -4.50
N THR A 39 2.09 2.62 -4.38
CA THR A 39 2.02 3.66 -3.35
C THR A 39 0.73 4.48 -3.45
N LYS A 40 0.30 4.82 -4.66
CA LYS A 40 -0.91 5.60 -4.93
C LYS A 40 -2.16 4.86 -4.46
N GLU A 41 -2.31 3.59 -4.86
CA GLU A 41 -3.46 2.76 -4.47
C GLU A 41 -3.57 2.62 -2.95
N VAL A 42 -2.46 2.30 -2.28
CA VAL A 42 -2.44 2.14 -0.83
C VAL A 42 -2.75 3.47 -0.14
N MET A 43 -2.10 4.57 -0.53
CA MET A 43 -2.35 5.87 0.08
C MET A 43 -3.81 6.28 -0.06
N GLN A 44 -4.42 6.07 -1.24
CA GLN A 44 -5.84 6.36 -1.46
C GLN A 44 -6.74 5.48 -0.60
N ALA A 45 -6.43 4.19 -0.46
CA ALA A 45 -7.17 3.28 0.42
C ALA A 45 -7.11 3.71 1.88
N ILE A 46 -5.91 4.00 2.40
CA ILE A 46 -5.70 4.47 3.77
C ILE A 46 -6.50 5.76 4.02
N ILE A 47 -6.35 6.76 3.13
CA ILE A 47 -7.10 8.02 3.21
C ILE A 47 -8.62 7.78 3.17
N GLY A 48 -9.07 6.84 2.34
CA GLY A 48 -10.47 6.42 2.27
C GLY A 48 -11.03 5.98 3.62
N PHE A 49 -10.27 5.20 4.37
CA PHE A 49 -10.62 4.72 5.71
C PHE A 49 -10.40 5.73 6.84
N MET A 50 -9.74 6.88 6.59
CA MET A 50 -9.54 7.88 7.63
C MET A 50 -10.87 8.49 8.10
N PRO A 51 -11.12 8.57 9.43
CA PRO A 51 -12.34 9.17 9.96
C PRO A 51 -12.32 10.69 9.84
N VAL A 52 -13.50 11.29 9.71
CA VAL A 52 -13.72 12.73 9.73
C VAL A 52 -14.77 13.06 10.77
N SER A 53 -14.43 13.95 11.70
CA SER A 53 -15.40 14.41 12.71
C SER A 53 -16.29 15.51 12.15
N LYS A 54 -17.51 15.66 12.69
CA LYS A 54 -18.47 16.74 12.34
C LYS A 54 -18.03 18.17 12.71
N ARG A 55 -16.80 18.35 13.23
CA ARG A 55 -16.30 19.68 13.62
C ARG A 55 -15.73 20.40 12.40
N GLU A 56 -16.04 21.68 12.30
CA GLU A 56 -15.50 22.61 11.29
C GLU A 56 -14.03 22.93 11.57
N LYS A 57 -13.16 22.02 11.13
CA LYS A 57 -11.70 22.15 11.19
C LYS A 57 -11.07 21.50 9.97
N ARG A 58 -9.83 21.86 9.66
CA ARG A 58 -9.06 21.16 8.63
C ARG A 58 -8.73 19.73 9.08
N HIS A 59 -9.21 18.73 8.35
CA HIS A 59 -8.97 17.32 8.65
C HIS A 59 -7.76 16.79 7.89
N ALA A 60 -7.06 15.82 8.49
CA ALA A 60 -5.90 15.18 7.88
C ALA A 60 -6.26 14.50 6.54
N LYS A 61 -7.44 13.86 6.46
CA LYS A 61 -7.98 13.21 5.26
C LYS A 61 -7.89 14.10 4.00
N TYR A 62 -8.04 15.40 4.16
CA TYR A 62 -8.07 16.38 3.06
C TYR A 62 -6.78 17.19 2.93
N SER A 63 -5.72 16.81 3.63
CA SER A 63 -4.49 17.62 3.78
C SER A 63 -3.22 16.94 3.26
N ASN A 64 -3.35 15.93 2.39
CA ASN A 64 -2.25 15.08 1.91
C ASN A 64 -1.35 14.58 3.06
N PRO A 65 -1.89 13.75 3.96
CA PRO A 65 -1.26 13.48 5.24
C PRO A 65 -0.18 12.38 5.19
N LEU A 66 -0.02 11.72 4.05
CA LEU A 66 0.82 10.53 3.89
C LEU A 66 2.00 10.81 2.96
N LYS A 67 3.02 9.97 3.06
CA LYS A 67 4.17 9.90 2.16
C LYS A 67 4.67 8.47 2.07
N GLU A 68 5.14 8.08 0.91
CA GLU A 68 5.82 6.82 0.64
C GLU A 68 7.32 6.85 1.03
N ARG A 69 7.83 5.69 1.45
CA ARG A 69 9.27 5.42 1.60
C ARG A 69 9.60 4.13 0.86
N MET A 70 10.26 4.26 -0.28
CA MET A 70 10.68 3.12 -1.09
C MET A 70 11.86 2.38 -0.46
N PHE A 71 11.87 1.06 -0.64
CA PHE A 71 13.02 0.19 -0.44
C PHE A 71 12.99 -0.91 -1.51
N ASN A 72 13.96 -1.83 -1.53
CA ASN A 72 13.99 -2.82 -2.59
C ASN A 72 12.78 -3.77 -2.50
N LEU A 73 12.07 -3.91 -3.62
CA LEU A 73 10.87 -4.72 -3.80
C LEU A 73 9.73 -4.38 -2.83
N GLY A 74 9.68 -3.13 -2.35
CA GLY A 74 8.66 -2.73 -1.39
C GLY A 74 8.63 -1.24 -1.08
N PHE A 75 7.67 -0.87 -0.25
CA PHE A 75 7.51 0.49 0.24
C PHE A 75 6.77 0.52 1.57
N ASP A 76 7.03 1.55 2.36
CA ASP A 76 6.19 1.92 3.49
C ASP A 76 5.31 3.11 3.14
N ILE A 77 4.10 3.15 3.71
CA ILE A 77 3.33 4.38 3.79
C ILE A 77 3.44 4.93 5.21
N VAL A 78 3.99 6.13 5.33
CA VAL A 78 4.19 6.82 6.60
C VAL A 78 3.44 8.13 6.63
N ALA A 79 3.21 8.67 7.82
CA ALA A 79 2.65 9.99 7.93
C ALA A 79 3.67 11.08 7.56
N LYS A 80 3.24 12.08 6.81
CA LYS A 80 4.07 13.17 6.29
C LYS A 80 4.56 14.07 7.42
N GLY A 81 5.81 14.55 7.33
CA GLY A 81 6.41 15.47 8.31
C GLY A 81 7.08 14.81 9.53
N GLY A 82 7.09 13.48 9.59
CA GLY A 82 7.87 12.73 10.59
C GLY A 82 7.23 12.76 11.97
N ALA A 83 7.98 13.07 13.02
CA ALA A 83 7.48 13.02 14.40
C ALA A 83 6.31 14.00 14.65
N ALA A 84 5.39 13.64 15.55
CA ALA A 84 4.21 14.45 15.89
C ALA A 84 4.54 15.85 16.45
N LYS A 85 5.73 16.01 17.05
CA LYS A 85 6.21 17.30 17.59
C LYS A 85 6.54 18.33 16.51
N ASN A 86 6.74 17.92 15.26
CA ASN A 86 7.15 18.81 14.17
C ASN A 86 5.94 19.60 13.64
N LYS A 87 6.13 20.90 13.38
CA LYS A 87 5.07 21.75 12.82
C LYS A 87 4.62 21.24 11.46
N GLY A 88 3.31 21.08 11.27
CA GLY A 88 2.73 20.58 10.01
C GLY A 88 2.91 19.07 9.79
N SER A 89 3.41 18.35 10.79
CA SER A 89 3.54 16.90 10.74
C SER A 89 2.22 16.19 11.03
N PHE A 90 2.05 15.07 10.35
CA PHE A 90 1.00 14.09 10.56
C PHE A 90 1.50 12.86 11.32
N GLY A 91 2.70 12.89 11.92
CA GLY A 91 3.26 11.78 12.70
C GLY A 91 2.34 11.20 13.76
N TYR A 92 1.42 12.03 14.26
CA TYR A 92 0.34 11.61 15.13
C TYR A 92 -0.69 10.72 14.43
N LEU A 93 -0.59 10.30 13.16
CA LEU A 93 -1.55 9.39 12.53
C LEU A 93 -1.13 7.92 12.65
N VAL A 94 0.17 7.66 12.80
CA VAL A 94 0.70 6.30 13.00
C VAL A 94 0.34 5.80 14.40
N PHE A 95 0.54 6.63 15.43
CA PHE A 95 0.25 6.25 16.82
C PHE A 95 -1.26 5.99 17.11
N PRO A 96 -2.22 6.71 16.50
CA PRO A 96 -3.64 6.45 16.58
C PRO A 96 -4.17 5.96 15.23
N ASN A 97 -3.49 5.00 14.59
CA ASN A 97 -4.04 4.22 13.47
C ASN A 97 -5.48 3.73 13.76
N GLU A 98 -5.83 3.58 15.03
CA GLU A 98 -7.16 3.23 15.49
C GLU A 98 -8.23 4.31 15.29
N GLY A 99 -7.87 5.58 15.10
CA GLY A 99 -8.84 6.68 14.97
C GLY A 99 -9.72 6.90 16.21
N ARG A 100 -9.32 6.36 17.36
CA ARG A 100 -10.10 6.39 18.61
C ARG A 100 -10.00 7.73 19.32
N GLY A 101 -11.03 8.02 20.10
CA GLY A 101 -11.05 9.12 21.05
C GLY A 101 -12.25 9.04 21.97
N THR A 102 -12.39 10.00 22.88
CA THR A 102 -13.49 10.05 23.88
C THR A 102 -14.89 9.94 23.26
N HIS A 103 -15.04 10.35 21.99
CA HIS A 103 -16.30 10.33 21.24
C HIS A 103 -16.30 9.34 20.08
N ASN A 104 -15.25 8.51 19.94
CA ASN A 104 -15.16 7.43 18.96
C ASN A 104 -14.41 6.24 19.60
N PRO A 105 -15.12 5.32 20.28
CA PRO A 105 -14.47 4.24 21.02
C PRO A 105 -14.02 3.07 20.13
N ILE A 106 -14.33 3.07 18.83
CA ILE A 106 -14.09 1.95 17.92
C ILE A 106 -12.77 2.14 17.18
N ALA A 107 -11.89 1.14 17.26
CA ALA A 107 -10.66 1.10 16.48
C ALA A 107 -10.96 0.89 14.99
N GLN A 108 -10.37 1.72 14.13
CA GLN A 108 -10.59 1.70 12.68
C GLN A 108 -9.43 1.11 11.89
N ALA A 109 -8.22 1.05 12.46
CA ALA A 109 -7.01 0.46 11.87
C ALA A 109 -6.80 0.85 10.39
N PHE A 110 -6.95 2.13 10.07
CA PHE A 110 -7.08 2.58 8.67
C PHE A 110 -5.81 2.40 7.84
N PHE A 111 -4.61 2.41 8.44
CA PHE A 111 -3.37 2.02 7.78
C PHE A 111 -3.38 0.54 7.39
N GLU A 112 -3.63 -0.34 8.37
CA GLU A 112 -3.63 -1.80 8.18
C GLU A 112 -4.68 -2.24 7.17
N ARG A 113 -5.90 -1.72 7.31
CA ARG A 113 -7.01 -2.01 6.38
C ARG A 113 -6.73 -1.47 4.99
N GLY A 114 -6.17 -0.26 4.89
CA GLY A 114 -5.82 0.34 3.61
C GLY A 114 -4.77 -0.50 2.87
N LEU A 115 -3.71 -0.91 3.56
CA LEU A 115 -2.67 -1.81 3.04
C LEU A 115 -3.25 -3.16 2.60
N ALA A 116 -3.92 -3.86 3.51
CA ALA A 116 -4.47 -5.20 3.25
C ALA A 116 -5.49 -5.19 2.11
N SER A 117 -6.31 -4.14 2.00
CA SER A 117 -7.33 -4.04 0.95
C SER A 117 -6.79 -3.89 -0.47
N ARG A 118 -5.49 -3.64 -0.64
CA ARG A 118 -4.86 -3.40 -1.94
C ARG A 118 -3.77 -4.41 -2.31
N GLU A 119 -3.46 -5.36 -1.44
CA GLU A 119 -2.37 -6.31 -1.67
C GLU A 119 -2.55 -7.09 -2.98
N GLU A 120 -3.74 -7.67 -3.22
CA GLU A 120 -4.04 -8.45 -4.42
C GLU A 120 -3.92 -7.62 -5.70
N ILE A 121 -4.51 -6.42 -5.75
CA ILE A 121 -4.47 -5.58 -6.96
C ILE A 121 -3.04 -5.08 -7.27
N ILE A 122 -2.22 -4.88 -6.25
CA ILE A 122 -0.81 -4.49 -6.44
C ILE A 122 -0.02 -5.66 -7.01
N LEU A 123 -0.27 -6.87 -6.50
CA LEU A 123 0.33 -8.09 -7.02
C LEU A 123 -0.02 -8.28 -8.51
N ASP A 124 -1.29 -8.09 -8.86
CA ASP A 124 -1.75 -8.15 -10.26
C ASP A 124 -1.03 -7.12 -11.13
N TYR A 125 -0.93 -5.86 -10.69
CA TYR A 125 -0.19 -4.83 -11.43
C TYR A 125 1.28 -5.18 -11.68
N VAL A 126 1.94 -5.81 -10.71
CA VAL A 126 3.33 -6.23 -10.85
C VAL A 126 3.44 -7.37 -11.86
N ILE A 127 2.60 -8.41 -11.74
CA ILE A 127 2.60 -9.55 -12.65
C ILE A 127 2.30 -9.10 -14.09
N ASP A 128 1.28 -8.29 -14.28
CA ASP A 128 0.87 -7.79 -15.60
C ASP A 128 2.00 -7.01 -16.27
N GLU A 129 2.69 -6.15 -15.53
CA GLU A 129 3.80 -5.37 -16.08
C GLU A 129 5.02 -6.24 -16.41
N LEU A 130 5.35 -7.22 -15.56
CA LEU A 130 6.43 -8.18 -15.84
C LEU A 130 6.15 -8.96 -17.13
N VAL A 131 4.91 -9.43 -17.31
CA VAL A 131 4.47 -10.13 -18.53
C VAL A 131 4.52 -9.21 -19.75
N ARG A 132 4.07 -7.96 -19.62
CA ARG A 132 4.13 -6.96 -20.69
C ARG A 132 5.57 -6.73 -21.16
N VAL A 133 6.50 -6.48 -20.23
CA VAL A 133 7.91 -6.26 -20.55
C VAL A 133 8.55 -7.50 -21.15
N GLN A 134 8.19 -8.70 -20.68
CA GLN A 134 8.64 -9.95 -21.28
C GLN A 134 8.22 -10.05 -22.76
N GLN A 135 6.96 -9.74 -23.08
CA GLN A 135 6.46 -9.77 -24.46
C GLN A 135 7.21 -8.78 -25.35
N GLU A 136 7.45 -7.56 -24.87
CA GLU A 136 8.21 -6.54 -25.60
C GLU A 136 9.63 -6.99 -25.95
N LEU A 137 10.30 -7.68 -25.02
CA LEU A 137 11.62 -8.25 -25.23
C LEU A 137 11.65 -9.38 -26.25
N LEU A 138 10.57 -10.15 -26.39
CA LEU A 138 10.48 -11.22 -27.39
C LEU A 138 10.18 -10.69 -28.80
N THR A 139 9.61 -9.48 -28.90
CA THR A 139 9.32 -8.82 -30.18
C THR A 139 10.46 -7.92 -30.69
N THR A 140 11.51 -7.73 -29.90
CA THR A 140 12.70 -6.93 -30.24
C THR A 140 13.83 -7.85 -30.69
#